data_AF-E6LI28-F1
#
_entry.id   AF-E6LI28-F1
#
_cell.length_a   1.000
_cell.length_b   1.000
_cell.length_c   1.000
_cell.angle_alpha   90.00
_cell.angle_beta   90.00
_cell.angle_gamma   90.00
#
_symmetry.space_group_name_H-M   'P 1'
#
loop_
_entity.id
_entity.type
_entity.pdbx_description
1 polymer ?
#
loop_
_entity_poly.entity_id
_entity_poly.type
_entity_poly.pdbx_seq_one_letter_code
_entity_poly.pdbx_strand_id
1 'polypeptide(L)'
;MMVKAYKKGGRKMKQSMYSTFDKQILWVNRIIVIFLVLITIVPLGYVLIASFMDPATLINHGISLNPKDWTIQGYSRVFADSSIIRGFLNSLFYSFAFSFLTVFITMITAYPLAKKDLVGRGAIMTFFVITMFVGGGLIPTYLL
;
A
#
# COMPACT_ATOMS: atom_id res chain seq x y z
N MET A 1 -31.67 -16.04 -14.33
CA MET A 1 -32.55 -15.23 -13.45
C MET A 1 -32.50 -15.69 -11.97
N MET A 2 -32.51 -17.00 -11.68
CA MET A 2 -32.54 -17.54 -10.31
C MET A 2 -31.33 -17.22 -9.40
N VAL A 3 -30.10 -17.14 -9.94
CA VAL A 3 -28.88 -16.89 -9.12
C VAL A 3 -28.88 -15.51 -8.45
N LYS A 4 -29.41 -14.47 -9.12
CA LYS A 4 -29.53 -13.12 -8.55
C LYS A 4 -30.57 -13.07 -7.43
N ALA A 5 -31.66 -13.83 -7.56
CA ALA A 5 -32.70 -13.92 -6.54
C ALA A 5 -32.19 -14.63 -5.28
N TYR A 6 -31.43 -15.72 -5.42
CA TYR A 6 -30.80 -16.43 -4.30
C TYR A 6 -29.82 -15.53 -3.54
N LYS A 7 -28.93 -14.83 -4.25
CA LYS A 7 -27.93 -13.92 -3.63
C LYS A 7 -28.60 -12.72 -2.93
N LYS A 8 -29.70 -12.20 -3.49
CA LYS A 8 -30.49 -11.11 -2.90
C LYS A 8 -31.31 -11.58 -1.69
N GLY A 9 -31.87 -12.79 -1.74
CA GLY A 9 -32.57 -13.45 -0.64
C GLY A 9 -31.66 -13.76 0.54
N GLY A 10 -30.48 -14.34 0.29
CA GLY A 10 -29.48 -14.62 1.33
C GLY A 10 -28.94 -13.35 2.01
N ARG A 11 -28.80 -12.24 1.28
CA ARG A 11 -28.38 -10.95 1.84
C ARG A 11 -29.46 -10.32 2.72
N LYS A 12 -30.74 -10.44 2.34
CA LYS A 12 -31.88 -10.00 3.15
C LYS A 12 -32.09 -10.86 4.40
N MET A 13 -31.94 -12.18 4.30
CA MET A 13 -32.06 -13.12 5.42
C MET A 13 -30.95 -12.92 6.45
N LYS A 14 -29.70 -12.66 6.00
CA LYS A 14 -28.61 -12.32 6.93
C LYS A 14 -28.85 -10.99 7.64
N GLN A 15 -29.50 -10.02 6.98
CA GLN A 15 -29.86 -8.72 7.57
C GLN A 15 -31.00 -8.79 8.60
N SER A 16 -31.89 -9.78 8.53
CA SER A 16 -33.00 -9.95 9.50
C SER A 16 -32.58 -10.62 10.81
N MET A 17 -31.42 -11.29 10.84
CA MET A 17 -30.86 -11.95 12.03
C MET A 17 -30.06 -11.00 12.95
N TYR A 18 -29.71 -9.81 12.47
CA TYR A 18 -29.01 -8.79 13.24
C TYR A 18 -29.99 -7.98 14.09
N SER A 19 -29.65 -7.81 15.37
CA SER A 19 -30.36 -6.93 16.30
C SER A 19 -30.42 -5.50 15.74
N THR A 20 -31.40 -4.70 16.14
CA THR A 20 -31.51 -3.28 15.73
C THR A 20 -30.23 -2.51 16.07
N PHE A 21 -29.58 -2.87 17.17
CA PHE A 21 -28.28 -2.36 17.59
C PHE A 21 -27.14 -2.74 16.62
N ASP A 22 -27.11 -4.01 16.18
CA ASP A 22 -26.13 -4.48 15.20
C ASP A 22 -26.26 -3.75 13.86
N LYS A 23 -27.49 -3.44 13.44
CA LYS A 23 -27.74 -2.66 12.22
C LYS A 23 -27.17 -1.24 12.35
N GLN A 24 -27.30 -0.60 13.51
CA GLN A 24 -26.73 0.72 13.76
C GLN A 24 -25.19 0.69 13.72
N ILE A 25 -24.56 -0.29 14.36
CA ILE A 25 -23.09 -0.48 14.31
C ILE A 25 -22.61 -0.65 12.87
N LEU A 26 -23.30 -1.47 12.07
CA LEU A 26 -22.93 -1.69 10.67
C LEU A 26 -23.06 -0.43 9.82
N TRP A 27 -24.05 0.43 10.10
CA TRP A 27 -24.19 1.72 9.44
C TRP A 27 -23.08 2.70 9.81
N VAL A 28 -22.76 2.82 11.10
CA VAL A 28 -21.67 3.68 11.59
C VAL A 28 -20.33 3.22 11.00
N ASN A 29 -20.02 1.93 11.08
CA ASN A 29 -18.80 1.37 10.49
C ASN A 29 -18.72 1.67 8.98
N ARG A 30 -19.83 1.50 8.25
CA ARG A 30 -19.88 1.83 6.83
C ARG A 30 -19.56 3.30 6.55
N ILE A 31 -20.10 4.23 7.34
CA ILE A 31 -19.81 5.66 7.21
C ILE A 31 -18.32 5.93 7.48
N ILE A 32 -17.76 5.34 8.54
CA ILE A 32 -16.33 5.48 8.88
C ILE A 32 -15.44 4.98 7.74
N VAL A 33 -15.72 3.78 7.20
CA VAL A 33 -14.94 3.23 6.09
C VAL A 33 -15.05 4.11 4.84
N ILE A 34 -16.25 4.61 4.51
CA ILE A 34 -16.42 5.55 3.38
C ILE A 34 -15.59 6.81 3.61
N PHE A 35 -15.59 7.36 4.82
CA PHE A 35 -14.84 8.55 5.16
C PHE A 35 -13.32 8.33 5.06
N LEU A 36 -12.79 7.20 5.57
CA LEU A 36 -11.38 6.83 5.42
C LEU A 36 -10.96 6.68 3.95
N VAL A 37 -11.84 6.08 3.14
CA VAL A 37 -11.63 5.97 1.69
C VAL A 37 -11.59 7.34 1.04
N LEU A 38 -12.47 8.28 1.42
CA LEU A 38 -12.45 9.63 0.88
C LEU A 38 -11.16 10.38 1.26
N ILE A 39 -10.71 10.29 2.51
CA ILE A 39 -9.47 10.95 2.96
C ILE A 39 -8.25 10.45 2.18
N THR A 40 -8.23 9.19 1.76
CA THR A 40 -7.12 8.60 1.00
C THR A 40 -7.23 8.88 -0.50
N ILE A 41 -8.43 8.82 -1.08
CA ILE A 41 -8.65 9.03 -2.52
C ILE A 41 -8.54 10.50 -2.92
N VAL A 42 -9.01 11.45 -2.08
CA VAL A 42 -8.97 12.88 -2.41
C VAL A 42 -7.55 13.38 -2.74
N PRO A 43 -6.51 13.15 -1.91
CA PRO A 43 -5.16 13.58 -2.25
C PRO A 43 -4.57 12.81 -3.45
N LEU A 44 -4.94 11.55 -3.66
CA LEU A 44 -4.53 10.82 -4.87
C LEU A 44 -5.14 11.43 -6.12
N GLY A 45 -6.43 11.77 -6.10
CA GLY A 45 -7.10 12.48 -7.18
C GLY A 45 -6.50 13.86 -7.44
N TYR A 46 -6.12 14.58 -6.38
CA TYR A 46 -5.40 15.86 -6.49
C TYR A 46 -4.10 15.70 -7.26
N VAL A 47 -3.25 14.74 -6.87
CA VAL A 47 -1.96 14.48 -7.53
C VAL A 47 -2.14 14.08 -9.00
N LEU A 48 -3.16 13.27 -9.30
CA LEU A 48 -3.47 12.85 -10.66
C LEU A 48 -3.91 14.02 -11.55
N ILE A 49 -4.75 14.93 -11.07
CA ILE A 49 -5.16 16.09 -11.87
C ILE A 49 -3.99 17.07 -12.02
N ALA A 50 -3.27 17.33 -10.92
CA ALA A 50 -2.11 18.21 -10.90
C ALA A 50 -0.99 17.74 -11.85
N SER A 51 -0.81 16.44 -12.07
CA SER A 51 0.22 15.92 -12.98
C SER A 51 -0.05 16.21 -14.47
N PHE A 52 -1.28 16.55 -14.85
CA PHE A 52 -1.64 16.98 -16.20
C PHE A 52 -1.73 18.50 -16.36
N MET A 53 -1.43 19.29 -15.34
CA MET A 53 -1.56 20.75 -15.40
C MET A 53 -0.22 21.43 -15.67
N ASP A 54 -0.27 22.64 -16.25
CA ASP A 54 0.93 23.47 -16.35
C ASP A 54 1.39 23.91 -14.95
N PRO A 55 2.68 23.79 -14.60
CA PRO A 55 3.17 24.15 -13.27
C PRO A 55 2.87 25.60 -12.88
N ALA A 56 2.93 26.55 -13.83
CA ALA A 56 2.64 27.94 -13.55
C ALA A 56 1.16 28.15 -13.24
N THR A 57 0.25 27.45 -13.94
CA THR A 57 -1.18 27.51 -13.63
C THR A 57 -1.49 26.86 -12.29
N LEU A 58 -0.91 25.70 -11.99
CA LEU A 58 -1.11 25.00 -10.73
C LEU A 58 -0.67 25.83 -9.51
N ILE A 59 0.45 26.54 -9.61
CA ILE A 59 0.96 27.39 -8.52
C ILE A 59 0.09 28.63 -8.33
N ASN A 60 -0.35 29.27 -9.42
CA ASN A 60 -1.03 30.57 -9.33
C ASN A 60 -2.56 30.45 -9.09
N HIS A 61 -3.21 29.43 -9.64
CA HIS A 61 -4.68 29.29 -9.63
C HIS A 61 -5.16 28.01 -8.95
N GLY A 62 -4.26 27.13 -8.50
CA GLY A 62 -4.61 25.82 -7.97
C GLY A 62 -5.12 24.87 -9.06
N ILE A 63 -6.03 23.95 -8.70
CA ILE A 63 -6.64 23.04 -9.68
C ILE A 63 -7.60 23.82 -10.58
N SER A 64 -7.30 23.84 -11.88
CA SER A 64 -8.19 24.37 -12.92
C SER A 64 -8.79 23.23 -13.73
N LEU A 65 -10.12 23.22 -13.84
CA LEU A 65 -10.86 22.27 -14.70
C LEU A 65 -10.98 22.76 -16.15
N ASN A 66 -10.32 23.87 -16.50
CA ASN A 66 -10.33 24.41 -17.85
C ASN A 66 -9.38 23.61 -18.76
N PRO A 67 -9.84 23.06 -19.90
CA PRO A 67 -9.00 22.26 -20.80
C PRO A 67 -7.75 23.00 -21.34
N LYS A 68 -7.75 24.33 -21.32
CA LYS A 68 -6.61 25.14 -21.77
C LYS A 68 -5.39 25.07 -20.85
N ASP A 69 -5.62 24.74 -19.57
CA ASP A 69 -4.58 24.70 -18.54
C ASP A 69 -3.92 23.31 -18.42
N TRP A 70 -4.37 22.36 -19.24
CA TRP A 70 -3.92 20.98 -19.24
C TRP A 70 -2.84 20.78 -20.29
N THR A 71 -1.73 20.13 -19.89
CA THR A 71 -0.55 19.91 -20.72
C THR A 71 0.10 18.56 -20.41
N ILE A 72 0.65 17.93 -21.45
CA ILE A 72 1.42 16.67 -21.36
C ILE A 72 2.93 16.93 -21.31
N GLN A 73 3.34 18.20 -21.39
CA GLN A 73 4.76 18.58 -21.37
C GLN A 73 5.47 18.13 -20.09
N GLY A 74 4.77 18.10 -18.94
CA GLY A 74 5.32 17.58 -17.69
C GLY A 74 5.85 16.15 -17.82
N TYR A 75 5.05 15.25 -18.39
CA TYR A 75 5.46 13.87 -18.66
C TYR A 75 6.62 13.79 -19.66
N SER A 76 6.58 14.61 -20.71
CA SER A 76 7.66 14.64 -21.71
C SER A 76 8.99 15.04 -21.08
N ARG A 77 8.99 16.00 -20.14
CA ARG A 77 10.19 16.40 -19.38
C ARG A 77 10.70 15.26 -18.48
N VAL A 78 9.79 14.55 -17.80
CA VAL A 78 10.14 13.40 -16.95
C VAL A 78 10.81 12.28 -17.75
N PHE A 79 10.28 11.95 -18.93
CA PHE A 79 10.86 10.92 -19.79
C PHE A 79 12.11 11.39 -20.56
N ALA A 80 12.30 12.68 -20.75
CA ALA A 80 13.53 13.22 -21.32
C ALA A 80 14.71 13.17 -20.31
N ASP A 81 14.42 13.18 -19.02
CA ASP A 81 15.44 13.13 -17.98
C ASP A 81 15.93 11.69 -17.73
N SER A 82 17.12 11.39 -18.24
CA SER A 82 17.77 10.09 -18.06
C SER A 82 18.03 9.73 -16.59
N SER A 83 18.19 10.71 -15.70
CA SER A 83 18.41 10.46 -14.27
C SER A 83 17.15 9.90 -13.61
N ILE A 84 15.97 10.40 -14.00
CA ILE A 84 14.68 9.93 -13.48
C ILE A 84 14.41 8.51 -13.97
N ILE A 85 14.62 8.24 -15.26
CA ILE A 85 14.41 6.88 -15.81
C ILE A 85 15.37 5.88 -15.15
N ARG A 86 16.66 6.21 -15.03
CA ARG A 86 17.63 5.35 -14.35
C ARG A 86 17.26 5.14 -12.89
N GLY A 87 16.84 6.18 -12.18
CA GLY A 87 16.37 6.08 -10.79
C GLY A 87 15.16 5.16 -10.65
N PHE A 88 14.18 5.27 -11.55
CA PHE A 88 13.01 4.40 -11.58
C PHE A 88 13.35 2.94 -11.88
N LEU A 89 14.23 2.69 -12.84
CA LEU A 89 14.68 1.32 -13.15
C LEU A 89 15.49 0.72 -11.99
N ASN A 90 16.33 1.52 -11.35
CA ASN A 90 17.08 1.09 -10.17
C ASN A 90 16.13 0.74 -9.02
N SER A 91 15.14 1.59 -8.71
CA SER A 91 14.20 1.32 -7.61
C SER A 91 13.36 0.08 -7.87
N LEU A 92 12.95 -0.15 -9.13
CA LEU A 92 12.27 -1.36 -9.55
C LEU A 92 13.18 -2.59 -9.34
N PHE A 93 14.42 -2.54 -9.85
CA PHE A 93 15.38 -3.62 -9.71
C PHE A 93 15.66 -3.95 -8.25
N TYR A 94 15.98 -2.96 -7.43
CA TYR A 94 16.23 -3.14 -5.99
C TYR A 94 15.00 -3.73 -5.29
N SER A 95 13.80 -3.20 -5.54
CA SER A 95 12.57 -3.67 -4.88
C SER A 95 12.25 -5.13 -5.23
N PHE A 96 12.35 -5.50 -6.51
CA PHE A 96 12.08 -6.87 -6.94
C PHE A 96 13.18 -7.84 -6.48
N ALA A 97 14.45 -7.50 -6.69
CA ALA A 97 15.56 -8.36 -6.30
C ALA A 97 15.59 -8.56 -4.77
N PHE A 98 15.40 -7.48 -4.00
CA PHE A 98 15.37 -7.55 -2.54
C PHE A 98 14.15 -8.32 -2.04
N SER A 99 12.96 -8.12 -2.61
CA SER A 99 11.76 -8.88 -2.24
C SER A 99 11.93 -10.37 -2.50
N PHE A 100 12.42 -10.73 -3.69
CA PHE A 100 12.68 -12.13 -4.05
C PHE A 100 13.71 -12.77 -3.11
N LEU A 101 14.86 -12.11 -2.91
CA LEU A 101 15.92 -12.61 -2.05
C LEU A 101 15.45 -12.75 -0.59
N THR A 102 14.71 -11.76 -0.09
CA THR A 102 14.14 -11.79 1.27
C THR A 102 13.19 -12.96 1.44
N VAL A 103 12.24 -13.15 0.53
CA VAL A 103 11.29 -14.27 0.60
C VAL A 103 12.02 -15.61 0.49
N PHE A 104 12.97 -15.72 -0.42
CA PHE A 104 13.75 -16.95 -0.62
C PHE A 104 14.52 -17.34 0.65
N ILE A 105 15.30 -16.42 1.22
CA ILE A 105 16.07 -16.65 2.46
C ILE A 105 15.13 -16.92 3.64
N THR A 106 14.05 -16.13 3.76
CA THR A 106 13.07 -16.30 4.84
C THR A 106 12.40 -17.66 4.76
N MET A 107 12.06 -18.14 3.56
CA MET A 107 11.42 -19.44 3.38
C MET A 107 12.34 -20.60 3.80
N ILE A 108 13.60 -20.57 3.37
CA ILE A 108 14.60 -21.60 3.73
C ILE A 108 14.83 -21.60 5.24
N THR A 109 14.86 -20.42 5.87
CA THR A 109 15.10 -20.28 7.31
C THR A 109 13.87 -20.64 8.14
N ALA A 110 12.68 -20.22 7.72
CA ALA A 110 11.43 -20.42 8.46
C ALA A 110 10.96 -21.88 8.42
N TYR A 111 11.22 -22.62 7.35
CA TYR A 111 10.74 -24.00 7.21
C TYR A 111 11.24 -24.95 8.31
N PRO A 112 12.55 -25.05 8.61
CA PRO A 112 13.05 -25.83 9.74
C PRO A 112 12.49 -25.34 11.07
N LEU A 113 12.39 -24.03 11.25
CA LEU A 113 11.95 -23.38 12.50
C LEU A 113 10.46 -23.60 12.81
N ALA A 114 9.66 -23.89 11.79
CA ALA A 114 8.25 -24.26 11.92
C ALA A 114 8.06 -25.68 12.48
N LYS A 115 9.06 -26.56 12.38
CA LYS A 115 9.01 -27.92 12.96
C LYS A 115 9.28 -27.86 14.46
N LYS A 116 8.39 -28.46 15.25
CA LYS A 116 8.51 -28.50 16.73
C LYS A 116 9.70 -29.33 17.19
N ASP A 117 10.15 -30.29 16.38
CA ASP A 117 11.21 -31.24 16.70
C ASP A 117 12.63 -30.70 16.42
N LEU A 118 12.76 -29.44 16.00
CA LEU A 118 14.05 -28.82 15.76
C LEU A 118 14.79 -28.57 17.09
N VAL A 119 15.88 -29.29 17.29
CA VAL A 119 16.79 -29.11 18.44
C VAL A 119 17.39 -27.70 18.39
N GLY A 120 17.31 -26.96 19.49
CA GLY A 120 17.82 -25.58 19.58
C GLY A 120 16.90 -24.48 19.04
N ARG A 121 15.66 -24.82 18.63
CA ARG A 121 14.66 -23.84 18.13
C ARG A 121 14.48 -22.62 19.05
N GLY A 122 14.42 -22.83 20.36
CA GLY A 122 14.25 -21.75 21.33
C GLY A 122 15.41 -20.74 21.29
N ALA A 123 16.65 -21.22 21.23
CA ALA A 123 17.82 -20.36 21.16
C ALA A 123 17.86 -19.54 19.86
N ILE A 124 17.56 -20.18 18.71
CA ILE A 124 17.53 -19.50 17.40
C ILE A 124 16.42 -18.44 17.37
N MET A 125 15.23 -18.75 17.88
CA MET A 125 14.14 -17.78 17.98
C MET A 125 14.50 -16.59 18.88
N THR A 126 15.11 -16.84 20.04
CA THR A 126 15.57 -15.77 20.93
C THR A 126 16.59 -14.87 20.24
N PHE A 127 17.52 -15.43 19.48
CA PHE A 127 18.49 -14.64 18.70
C PHE A 127 17.79 -13.71 17.70
N PHE A 128 16.83 -14.21 16.90
CA PHE A 128 16.07 -13.35 15.98
C PHE A 128 15.27 -12.26 16.68
N VAL A 129 14.64 -12.58 17.82
CA VAL A 129 13.92 -11.59 18.62
C VAL A 129 14.88 -10.50 19.12
N ILE A 130 16.07 -10.85 19.60
CA ILE A 130 17.06 -9.87 20.04
C ILE A 130 17.40 -8.90 18.90
N THR A 131 17.66 -9.40 17.68
CA THR A 131 17.99 -8.53 16.53
C THR A 131 16.85 -7.63 16.06
N MET A 132 15.59 -7.96 16.36
CA MET A 132 14.46 -7.07 16.07
C MET A 132 14.43 -5.82 16.95
N PHE A 133 14.97 -5.91 18.17
CA PHE A 133 14.96 -4.80 19.14
C PHE A 133 16.32 -4.15 19.34
N VAL A 134 17.40 -4.89 19.12
CA VAL A 134 18.78 -4.41 19.28
C VAL A 134 19.38 -4.15 17.89
N GLY A 135 19.56 -2.87 17.56
CA GLY A 135 20.22 -2.42 16.34
C GLY A 135 21.38 -1.46 16.63
N GLY A 136 22.42 -1.48 15.80
CA GLY A 136 23.65 -0.67 16.00
C GLY A 136 23.47 0.85 15.81
N GLY A 137 22.31 1.32 15.33
CA GLY A 137 22.09 2.73 15.02
C GLY A 137 22.76 3.18 13.72
N LEU A 138 22.63 4.47 13.37
CA LEU A 138 23.08 4.98 12.07
C LEU A 138 24.61 4.94 11.93
N ILE A 139 25.37 5.34 12.95
CA ILE A 139 26.84 5.45 12.87
C ILE A 139 27.49 4.12 12.47
N PRO A 140 27.24 2.99 13.16
CA PRO A 140 27.83 1.71 12.75
C PRO A 140 27.31 1.20 11.41
N THR A 141 26.08 1.54 11.02
CA THR A 141 25.48 1.09 9.76
C THR A 141 26.06 1.82 8.54
N TYR A 142 26.52 3.07 8.71
CA TYR A 142 27.15 3.86 7.64
C TYR A 142 28.65 3.57 7.45
N LEU A 143 29.30 2.93 8.42
CA LEU A 143 30.74 2.58 8.36
C LEU A 143 31.01 1.22 7.71
N LEU A 144 29.96 0.42 7.48
CA LEU A 144 29.99 -0.84 6.73
C LEU A 144 29.83 -0.59 5.23
#